data_AF-A0A0G3V2K3-F1
#
_entry.id   AF-A0A0G3V2K3-F1
#
_cell.length_a   1.000
_cell.length_b   1.000
_cell.length_c   1.000
_cell.angle_alpha   90.00
_cell.angle_beta   90.00
_cell.angle_gamma   90.00
#
_symmetry.space_group_name_H-M   'P 1'
#
loop_
_entity.id
_entity.type
_entity.pdbx_description
1 polymer ?
#
loop_
_entity_poly.entity_id
_entity_poly.type
_entity_poly.pdbx_seq_one_letter_code
_entity_poly.pdbx_strand_id
1 'polypeptide(L)'
;MARALAKRAFSLVDARRAIYIDFEGQAEKHPVLLGSLYAEGRKADENRIVMHHTVLDRGFKGVRNAEPLDGFYKYELSAHSIKRSILALVERAEKQGRLIVSWSDHELGVVEKYVEDASLIARFRELFRDGKASGKRWFRRELTAERLQELRKGESHTLTRYFDYLGYQCPDNYGLGETASRIKRVQIGLEKRYDWDSLLESQREAWMGVLMHNAADCEGLRHVVTSCIAAGE
;
A
#
# COMPACT_ATOMS: atom_id res chain seq x y z
N MET A 1 13.98 3.54 31.48
CA MET A 1 13.10 2.49 30.94
C MET A 1 11.76 3.12 30.55
N ALA A 2 11.57 3.45 29.28
CA ALA A 2 10.31 3.99 28.80
C ALA A 2 9.28 2.86 28.74
N ARG A 3 8.19 3.00 29.51
CA ARG A 3 7.02 2.11 29.45
C ARG A 3 6.48 2.21 28.02
N ALA A 4 6.50 1.12 27.26
CA ALA A 4 5.91 1.08 25.93
C ALA A 4 4.45 1.51 26.07
N LEU A 5 4.10 2.70 25.56
CA LEU A 5 2.72 3.16 25.48
C LEU A 5 1.96 2.09 24.69
N ALA A 6 0.94 1.50 25.31
CA ALA A 6 0.10 0.53 24.65
C ALA A 6 -0.43 1.15 23.35
N LYS A 7 -0.08 0.58 22.19
CA LYS A 7 -0.55 1.07 20.90
C LYS A 7 -2.08 1.15 20.95
N ARG A 8 -2.65 2.31 20.57
CA ARG A 8 -4.10 2.53 20.48
C ARG A 8 -4.78 1.34 19.81
N ALA A 9 -5.84 0.82 20.42
CA ALA A 9 -6.68 -0.24 19.88
C ALA A 9 -7.17 0.15 18.47
N PHE A 10 -7.01 -0.76 17.51
CA PHE A 10 -7.33 -0.52 16.11
C PHE A 10 -8.78 -0.92 15.84
N SER A 11 -9.71 0.05 15.95
CA SER A 11 -11.15 -0.14 15.77
C SER A 11 -11.59 -0.10 14.30
N LEU A 12 -12.86 -0.42 14.02
CA LEU A 12 -13.41 -0.30 12.67
C LEU A 12 -13.43 1.15 12.18
N VAL A 13 -13.68 2.13 13.06
CA VAL A 13 -13.61 3.55 12.74
C VAL A 13 -12.19 3.95 12.31
N ASP A 14 -11.18 3.43 13.01
CA ASP A 14 -9.78 3.66 12.67
C ASP A 14 -9.43 3.02 11.32
N ALA A 15 -9.86 1.78 11.07
CA ALA A 15 -9.64 1.09 9.81
C ALA A 15 -10.27 1.83 8.63
N ARG A 16 -11.55 2.20 8.72
CA ARG A 16 -12.24 2.95 7.67
C ARG A 16 -11.57 4.28 7.35
N ARG A 17 -10.91 4.92 8.32
CA ARG A 17 -10.23 6.21 8.15
C ARG A 17 -8.74 6.12 7.84
N ALA A 18 -8.14 4.95 7.95
CA ALA A 18 -6.70 4.76 7.77
C ALA A 18 -6.23 5.17 6.37
N ILE A 19 -4.93 5.38 6.27
CA ILE A 19 -4.22 5.52 5.00
C ILE A 19 -3.53 4.19 4.73
N TYR A 20 -3.96 3.51 3.67
CA TYR A 20 -3.43 2.23 3.25
C TYR A 20 -2.29 2.46 2.27
N ILE A 21 -1.14 1.85 2.52
CA ILE A 21 0.05 2.07 1.72
C ILE A 21 0.65 0.76 1.25
N ASP A 22 1.34 0.85 0.11
CA ASP A 22 2.16 -0.20 -0.43
C ASP A 22 3.32 0.42 -1.23
N PHE A 23 4.51 -0.19 -1.16
CA PHE A 23 5.68 0.25 -1.91
C PHE A 23 5.97 -0.74 -3.04
N GLU A 24 6.26 -0.22 -4.22
CA GLU A 24 6.73 -1.04 -5.33
C GLU A 24 8.18 -0.73 -5.69
N GLY A 25 8.92 -1.77 -6.01
CA GLY A 25 10.34 -1.68 -6.33
C GLY A 25 10.94 -3.00 -6.79
N GLN A 26 12.25 -2.96 -7.01
CA GLN A 26 13.04 -4.17 -7.21
C GLN A 26 13.70 -4.55 -5.88
N ALA A 27 13.86 -5.85 -5.64
CA ALA A 27 14.50 -6.36 -4.43
C ALA A 27 15.85 -5.67 -4.16
N GLU A 28 16.08 -5.27 -2.90
CA GLU A 28 17.26 -4.55 -2.42
C GLU A 28 17.56 -3.17 -3.04
N LYS A 29 16.70 -2.66 -3.91
CA LYS A 29 16.83 -1.32 -4.49
C LYS A 29 15.95 -0.31 -3.79
N HIS A 30 16.26 0.97 -3.99
CA HIS A 30 15.39 2.07 -3.57
C HIS A 30 13.98 1.85 -4.17
N PRO A 31 12.90 2.04 -3.40
CA PRO A 31 11.54 1.88 -3.91
C PRO A 31 11.28 2.90 -5.04
N VAL A 32 10.49 2.48 -6.02
CA VAL A 32 10.15 3.27 -7.21
C VAL A 32 8.83 4.00 -7.02
N LEU A 33 7.86 3.36 -6.37
CA LEU A 33 6.50 3.89 -6.19
C LEU A 33 6.06 3.72 -4.74
N LEU A 34 5.29 4.68 -4.24
CA LEU A 34 4.46 4.56 -3.05
C LEU A 34 3.00 4.77 -3.44
N GLY A 35 2.16 3.78 -3.16
CA GLY A 35 0.72 3.91 -3.14
C GLY A 35 0.21 4.44 -1.81
N SER A 36 -0.81 5.28 -1.85
CA SER A 36 -1.49 5.77 -0.66
C SER A 36 -2.98 5.92 -0.94
N LEU A 37 -3.78 5.03 -0.36
CA LEU A 37 -5.22 4.98 -0.52
C LEU A 37 -5.93 5.41 0.76
N TYR A 38 -6.86 6.35 0.64
CA TYR A 38 -7.61 6.85 1.79
C TYR A 38 -8.93 7.49 1.37
N ALA A 39 -9.95 7.40 2.22
CA ALA A 39 -11.20 8.14 2.04
C ALA A 39 -10.99 9.63 2.30
N GLU A 40 -11.48 10.53 1.45
CA GLU A 40 -11.40 11.98 1.62
C GLU A 40 -12.30 12.46 2.77
N GLY A 41 -11.90 13.55 3.43
CA GLY A 41 -12.67 14.18 4.50
C GLY A 41 -12.26 13.70 5.91
N ARG A 42 -12.84 14.32 6.95
CA ARG A 42 -12.57 13.92 8.35
C ARG A 42 -13.35 12.67 8.77
N LYS A 43 -14.53 12.48 8.20
CA LYS A 43 -15.28 11.21 8.28
C LYS A 43 -14.93 10.44 7.01
N ALA A 44 -14.61 9.15 7.14
CA ALA A 44 -14.34 8.32 5.97
C ALA A 44 -15.64 8.16 5.18
N ASP A 45 -15.68 8.73 3.98
CA ASP A 45 -16.74 8.52 3.02
C ASP A 45 -16.26 7.46 2.02
N GLU A 46 -16.93 6.31 2.01
CA GLU A 46 -16.58 5.18 1.15
C GLU A 46 -16.77 5.48 -0.34
N ASN A 47 -17.53 6.53 -0.69
CA ASN A 47 -17.68 6.99 -2.07
C ASN A 47 -16.61 8.03 -2.46
N ARG A 48 -15.72 8.42 -1.55
CA ARG A 48 -14.69 9.44 -1.78
C ARG A 48 -13.30 8.88 -1.59
N ILE A 49 -13.03 7.70 -2.15
CA ILE A 49 -11.70 7.09 -2.08
C ILE A 49 -10.73 7.84 -3.00
N VAL A 50 -9.63 8.29 -2.41
CA VAL A 50 -8.51 8.91 -3.10
C VAL A 50 -7.40 7.88 -3.23
N MET A 51 -6.89 7.70 -4.44
CA MET A 51 -5.66 6.97 -4.69
C MET A 51 -4.56 7.96 -5.09
N HIS A 52 -3.48 7.97 -4.32
CA HIS A 52 -2.31 8.80 -4.60
C HIS A 52 -1.08 7.92 -4.81
N HIS A 53 -0.55 7.97 -6.03
CA HIS A 53 0.73 7.38 -6.36
C HIS A 53 1.84 8.44 -6.30
N THR A 54 2.94 8.10 -5.65
CA THR A 54 4.15 8.94 -5.65
C THR A 54 5.33 8.17 -6.21
N VAL A 55 5.86 8.64 -7.33
CA VAL A 55 7.13 8.16 -7.91
C VAL A 55 8.28 8.68 -7.05
N LEU A 56 9.03 7.76 -6.47
CA LEU A 56 10.09 8.04 -5.49
C LEU A 56 11.48 8.11 -6.11
N ASP A 57 11.72 7.24 -7.09
CA ASP A 57 13.01 7.15 -7.76
C ASP A 57 13.16 8.28 -8.80
N ARG A 58 14.29 8.98 -8.76
CA ARG A 58 14.59 10.08 -9.68
C ARG A 58 14.64 9.62 -11.14
N GLY A 59 15.12 8.40 -11.40
CA GLY A 59 15.17 7.79 -12.73
C GLY A 59 13.78 7.51 -13.31
N PHE A 60 12.74 7.50 -12.47
CA PHE A 60 11.36 7.27 -12.87
C PHE A 60 10.54 8.57 -13.00
N LYS A 61 11.11 9.76 -12.80
CA LYS A 61 10.33 11.01 -12.84
C LYS A 61 9.59 11.24 -14.16
N GLY A 62 10.08 10.67 -15.28
CA GLY A 62 9.45 10.78 -16.60
C GLY A 62 8.05 10.18 -16.67
N VAL A 63 7.72 9.19 -15.84
CA VAL A 63 6.40 8.54 -15.84
C VAL A 63 5.35 9.24 -14.96
N ARG A 64 5.68 10.38 -14.35
CA ARG A 64 4.72 11.15 -13.53
C ARG A 64 3.54 11.73 -14.32
N ASN A 65 3.67 11.80 -15.64
CA ASN A 65 2.64 12.29 -16.57
C ASN A 65 1.80 11.14 -17.14
N ALA A 66 1.90 9.93 -16.59
CA ALA A 66 1.08 8.81 -17.00
C ALA A 66 -0.41 9.12 -16.84
N GLU A 67 -1.22 8.42 -17.63
CA GLU A 67 -2.67 8.54 -17.60
C GLU A 67 -3.21 8.22 -16.20
N PRO A 68 -4.26 8.92 -15.75
CA PRO A 68 -4.87 8.66 -14.46
C PRO A 68 -5.53 7.28 -14.44
N LEU A 69 -5.58 6.65 -13.26
CA LEU A 69 -6.42 5.47 -13.07
C LEU A 69 -7.87 5.89 -12.81
N ASP A 70 -8.80 5.17 -13.44
CA ASP A 70 -10.24 5.29 -13.20
C ASP A 70 -10.67 4.55 -11.92
N GLY A 71 -11.93 4.72 -11.51
CA GLY A 71 -12.53 4.01 -10.38
C GLY A 71 -12.35 4.69 -9.01
N PHE A 72 -11.56 5.76 -8.95
CA PHE A 72 -11.36 6.56 -7.73
C PHE A 72 -12.12 7.88 -7.79
N TYR A 73 -12.54 8.38 -6.63
CA TYR A 73 -13.11 9.73 -6.53
C TYR A 73 -12.08 10.79 -6.95
N LYS A 74 -10.81 10.56 -6.57
CA LYS A 74 -9.66 11.31 -7.06
C LYS A 74 -8.48 10.38 -7.26
N TYR A 75 -7.78 10.56 -8.37
CA TYR A 75 -6.50 9.96 -8.64
C TYR A 75 -5.43 11.04 -8.75
N GLU A 76 -4.31 10.86 -8.06
CA GLU A 76 -3.15 11.75 -8.15
C GLU A 76 -1.89 10.93 -8.42
N LEU A 77 -1.07 11.39 -9.37
CA LEU A 77 0.27 10.88 -9.62
C LEU A 77 1.27 12.01 -9.48
N SER A 78 2.27 11.82 -8.64
CA SER A 78 3.27 12.84 -8.33
C SER A 78 4.68 12.25 -8.28
N ALA A 79 5.71 13.10 -8.22
CA ALA A 79 7.09 12.65 -8.09
C ALA A 79 7.83 13.43 -7.00
N HIS A 80 8.17 12.75 -5.91
CA HIS A 80 8.80 13.33 -4.72
C HIS A 80 9.80 12.35 -4.11
N SER A 81 10.79 12.85 -3.36
CA SER A 81 11.69 11.95 -2.62
C SER A 81 10.93 11.18 -1.54
N ILE A 82 11.41 9.98 -1.18
CA ILE A 82 10.82 9.17 -0.10
C ILE A 82 10.65 9.96 1.20
N LYS A 83 11.66 10.74 1.62
CA LYS A 83 11.55 11.60 2.81
C LYS A 83 10.36 12.57 2.72
N ARG A 84 10.18 13.24 1.57
CA ARG A 84 9.07 14.19 1.39
C ARG A 84 7.71 13.49 1.38
N SER A 85 7.63 12.34 0.71
CA SER A 85 6.40 11.54 0.64
C SER A 85 5.97 11.03 2.01
N ILE A 86 6.91 10.50 2.79
CA ILE A 86 6.65 10.01 4.15
C ILE A 86 6.31 11.16 5.10
N LEU A 87 6.98 12.32 4.99
CA LEU A 87 6.62 13.49 5.78
C LEU A 87 5.17 13.93 5.50
N ALA A 88 4.79 14.07 4.22
CA ALA A 88 3.43 14.46 3.85
C ALA A 88 2.37 13.46 4.33
N LEU A 89 2.69 12.16 4.27
CA LEU A 89 1.84 11.08 4.76
C LEU A 89 1.64 11.16 6.28
N VAL A 90 2.73 11.32 7.04
CA VAL A 90 2.71 11.46 8.51
C VAL A 90 1.96 12.71 8.93
N GLU A 91 2.24 13.86 8.33
CA GLU A 91 1.54 15.12 8.63
C GLU A 91 0.04 15.02 8.36
N ARG A 92 -0.35 14.34 7.27
CA ARG A 92 -1.76 14.06 6.98
C ARG A 92 -2.38 13.17 8.05
N ALA A 93 -1.70 12.10 8.42
CA ALA A 93 -2.18 11.15 9.41
C ALA A 93 -2.36 11.83 10.78
N GLU A 94 -1.39 12.61 11.25
CA GLU A 94 -1.47 13.35 12.51
C GLU A 94 -2.59 14.40 12.49
N LYS A 95 -2.62 15.26 11.47
CA LYS A 95 -3.61 16.35 11.35
C LYS A 95 -5.04 15.83 11.33
N GLN A 96 -5.25 14.61 10.82
CA GLN A 96 -6.58 14.01 10.65
C GLN A 96 -6.87 12.88 11.64
N GLY A 97 -5.94 12.59 12.55
CA GLY A 97 -6.04 11.50 13.53
C GLY A 97 -6.17 10.11 12.89
N ARG A 98 -5.53 9.88 11.74
CA ARG A 98 -5.55 8.62 10.99
C ARG A 98 -4.37 7.74 11.36
N LEU A 99 -4.52 6.44 11.13
CA LEU A 99 -3.43 5.47 11.19
C LEU A 99 -2.90 5.21 9.78
N ILE A 100 -1.66 4.75 9.69
CA ILE A 100 -1.02 4.30 8.44
C ILE A 100 -0.98 2.77 8.49
N VAL A 101 -1.44 2.10 7.45
CA VAL A 101 -1.60 0.64 7.42
C VAL A 101 -0.92 0.10 6.17
N SER A 102 -0.07 -0.91 6.33
CA SER A 102 0.37 -1.78 5.24
C SER A 102 0.09 -3.24 5.61
N TRP A 103 0.30 -4.17 4.66
CA TRP A 103 0.04 -5.57 4.96
C TRP A 103 1.00 -6.13 6.01
N SER A 104 2.27 -5.75 6.03
CA SER A 104 3.26 -6.30 6.97
C SER A 104 4.21 -5.23 7.50
N ASP A 105 5.19 -5.59 8.32
CA ASP A 105 6.22 -4.67 8.77
C ASP A 105 7.27 -4.33 7.69
N HIS A 106 7.17 -4.92 6.49
CA HIS A 106 8.07 -4.65 5.38
C HIS A 106 8.14 -3.15 5.05
N GLU A 107 7.00 -2.47 4.94
CA GLU A 107 6.92 -1.06 4.57
C GLU A 107 7.50 -0.15 5.66
N LEU A 108 7.34 -0.55 6.94
CA LEU A 108 8.05 0.11 8.04
C LEU A 108 9.56 -0.06 7.90
N GLY A 109 10.03 -1.26 7.55
CA GLY A 109 11.44 -1.53 7.26
C GLY A 109 11.99 -0.71 6.08
N VAL A 110 11.18 -0.51 5.02
CA VAL A 110 11.53 0.37 3.90
C VAL A 110 11.72 1.81 4.37
N VAL A 111 10.80 2.33 5.20
CA VAL A 111 10.93 3.68 5.77
C VAL A 111 12.19 3.78 6.63
N GLU A 112 12.45 2.81 7.50
CA GLU A 112 13.64 2.78 8.36
C GLU A 112 14.94 2.68 7.57
N LYS A 113 14.94 2.00 6.41
CA LYS A 113 16.11 1.82 5.54
C LYS A 113 16.44 3.07 4.73
N TYR A 114 15.43 3.80 4.25
CA TYR A 114 15.62 4.86 3.25
C TYR A 114 15.32 6.28 3.73
N VAL A 115 14.76 6.44 4.94
CA VAL A 115 14.55 7.76 5.56
C VAL A 115 15.61 7.96 6.64
N GLU A 116 16.45 8.98 6.51
CA GLU A 116 17.53 9.24 7.49
C GLU A 116 17.04 9.98 8.76
N ASP A 117 15.84 10.54 8.71
CA ASP A 117 15.28 11.38 9.76
C ASP A 117 14.64 10.52 10.86
N ALA A 118 15.39 10.31 11.95
CA ALA A 118 14.95 9.49 13.09
C ALA A 118 13.66 10.00 13.75
N SER A 119 13.42 11.32 13.75
CA SER A 119 12.18 11.89 14.29
C SER A 119 10.99 11.53 13.41
N LEU A 120 11.16 11.61 12.09
CA LEU A 120 10.12 11.20 11.14
C LEU A 120 9.83 9.70 11.22
N ILE A 121 10.86 8.85 11.35
CA ILE A 121 10.68 7.40 11.55
C ILE A 121 9.87 7.12 12.82
N ALA A 122 10.20 7.78 13.93
CA ALA A 122 9.50 7.58 15.20
C ALA A 122 8.01 7.92 15.07
N ARG A 123 7.69 9.08 14.48
CA ARG A 123 6.31 9.51 14.21
C ARG A 123 5.58 8.54 13.29
N PHE A 124 6.22 8.08 12.23
CA PHE A 124 5.65 7.06 11.34
C PHE A 124 5.33 5.77 12.11
N ARG A 125 6.26 5.28 12.93
CA ARG A 125 6.10 4.05 13.72
C ARG A 125 4.96 4.12 14.74
N GLU A 126 4.72 5.30 15.32
CA GLU A 126 3.59 5.53 16.24
C GLU A 126 2.22 5.39 15.54
N LEU A 127 2.13 5.91 14.32
CA LEU A 127 0.92 5.89 13.49
C LEU A 127 0.72 4.55 12.75
N PHE A 128 1.80 3.78 12.57
CA PHE A 128 1.81 2.55 11.79
C PHE A 128 1.07 1.39 12.47
N ARG A 129 0.30 0.63 11.67
CA ARG A 129 -0.36 -0.61 12.05
C ARG A 129 -0.14 -1.70 10.99
N ASP A 130 0.14 -2.90 11.47
CA ASP A 130 0.25 -4.13 10.67
C ASP A 130 -1.17 -4.67 10.36
N GLY A 131 -1.55 -4.65 9.08
CA GLY A 131 -2.83 -5.17 8.60
C GLY A 131 -2.95 -6.70 8.67
N LYS A 132 -1.86 -7.44 8.44
CA LYS A 132 -1.80 -8.90 8.57
C LYS A 132 -2.06 -9.36 9.99
N ALA A 133 -1.73 -8.55 11.00
CA ALA A 133 -2.13 -8.84 12.37
C ALA A 133 -3.65 -8.90 12.54
N SER A 134 -4.42 -8.02 11.87
CA SER A 134 -5.90 -8.08 11.86
C SER A 134 -6.40 -9.31 11.14
N GLY A 135 -5.83 -9.63 9.97
CA GLY A 135 -6.14 -10.85 9.23
C GLY A 135 -5.89 -12.12 10.05
N LYS A 136 -4.75 -12.23 10.74
CA LYS A 136 -4.43 -13.37 11.61
C LYS A 136 -5.40 -13.54 12.77
N ARG A 137 -5.83 -12.43 13.39
CA ARG A 137 -6.81 -12.47 14.50
C ARG A 137 -8.16 -12.98 14.01
N TRP A 138 -8.66 -12.42 12.91
CA TRP A 138 -9.89 -12.87 12.26
C TRP A 138 -9.82 -14.35 11.87
N PHE A 139 -8.72 -14.74 11.21
CA PHE A 139 -8.50 -16.10 10.74
C PHE A 139 -8.58 -17.14 11.86
N ARG A 140 -8.00 -16.85 13.04
CA ARG A 140 -8.06 -17.75 14.20
C ARG A 140 -9.43 -17.86 14.84
N ARG A 141 -10.29 -16.85 14.66
CA ARG A 141 -11.62 -16.79 15.28
C ARG A 141 -12.69 -17.42 14.39
N GLU A 142 -12.68 -17.11 13.10
CA GLU A 142 -13.78 -17.44 12.20
C GLU A 142 -13.65 -18.80 11.52
N LEU A 143 -12.44 -19.37 11.41
CA LEU A 143 -12.25 -20.61 10.69
C LEU A 143 -12.36 -21.81 11.63
N THR A 144 -13.15 -22.79 11.19
CA THR A 144 -13.37 -24.04 11.91
C THR A 144 -12.08 -24.83 12.09
N ALA A 145 -12.07 -25.76 13.05
CA ALA A 145 -10.93 -26.62 13.29
C ALA A 145 -10.48 -27.38 12.03
N GLU A 146 -11.41 -27.76 11.14
CA GLU A 146 -11.09 -28.43 9.88
C GLU A 146 -10.34 -27.49 8.90
N ARG A 147 -10.78 -26.23 8.76
CA ARG A 147 -10.12 -25.25 7.90
C ARG A 147 -8.79 -24.77 8.47
N LEU A 148 -8.65 -24.76 9.80
CA LEU A 148 -7.37 -24.58 10.48
C LEU A 148 -6.40 -25.74 10.24
N GLN A 149 -6.90 -26.96 10.00
CA GLN A 149 -6.10 -28.14 9.63
C GLN A 149 -5.72 -28.16 8.15
N GLU A 150 -6.55 -27.61 7.27
CA GLU A 150 -6.23 -27.41 5.84
C GLU A 150 -5.06 -26.45 5.63
N LEU A 151 -4.86 -25.48 6.55
CA LEU A 151 -3.58 -24.79 6.65
C LEU A 151 -2.51 -25.77 7.09
N ARG A 152 -1.79 -26.32 6.12
CA ARG A 152 -0.56 -27.07 6.40
C ARG A 152 0.38 -26.19 7.23
N LYS A 153 1.12 -26.84 8.13
CA LYS A 153 2.26 -26.23 8.83
C LYS A 153 3.20 -25.60 7.79
N GLY A 154 3.27 -24.26 7.74
CA GLY A 154 4.20 -23.53 6.89
C GLY A 154 3.58 -22.68 5.77
N GLU A 155 2.26 -22.66 5.60
CA GLU A 155 1.64 -21.79 4.60
C GLU A 155 1.63 -20.30 5.00
N SER A 156 1.85 -19.41 4.04
CA SER A 156 2.04 -17.98 4.27
C SER A 156 0.71 -17.23 4.36
N HIS A 157 0.62 -16.31 5.32
CA HIS A 157 -0.46 -15.32 5.42
C HIS A 157 -0.19 -14.16 4.42
N THR A 158 -0.37 -14.41 3.13
CA THR A 158 -0.27 -13.38 2.07
C THR A 158 -1.56 -12.59 1.96
N LEU A 159 -1.47 -11.34 1.48
CA LEU A 159 -2.63 -10.48 1.29
C LEU A 159 -3.64 -11.12 0.30
N THR A 160 -3.13 -11.62 -0.82
CA THR A 160 -3.87 -12.30 -1.89
C THR A 160 -4.74 -13.44 -1.38
N ARG A 161 -4.26 -14.20 -0.39
CA ARG A 161 -5.03 -15.29 0.19
C ARG A 161 -6.24 -14.78 1.00
N TYR A 162 -6.09 -13.64 1.65
CA TYR A 162 -7.21 -13.00 2.33
C TYR A 162 -8.22 -12.39 1.35
N PHE A 163 -7.80 -12.08 0.11
CA PHE A 163 -8.75 -11.74 -0.94
C PHE A 163 -9.68 -12.92 -1.23
N ASP A 164 -9.12 -14.11 -1.42
CA ASP A 164 -9.91 -15.33 -1.66
C ASP A 164 -10.88 -15.61 -0.50
N TYR A 165 -10.40 -15.52 0.74
CA TYR A 165 -11.23 -15.79 1.92
C TYR A 165 -12.37 -14.81 2.12
N LEU A 166 -12.20 -13.55 1.71
CA LEU A 166 -13.16 -12.47 1.93
C LEU A 166 -13.91 -12.10 0.65
N GLY A 167 -13.68 -12.81 -0.45
CA GLY A 167 -14.35 -12.57 -1.73
C GLY A 167 -13.97 -11.26 -2.40
N TYR A 168 -12.76 -10.74 -2.14
CA TYR A 168 -12.26 -9.57 -2.85
C TYR A 168 -11.82 -9.98 -4.26
N GLN A 169 -12.41 -9.34 -5.27
CA GLN A 169 -12.10 -9.62 -6.66
C GLN A 169 -10.96 -8.72 -7.13
N CYS A 170 -9.79 -9.31 -7.40
CA CYS A 170 -8.70 -8.61 -8.05
C CYS A 170 -9.07 -8.22 -9.48
N PRO A 171 -8.59 -7.08 -10.00
CA PRO A 171 -8.70 -6.76 -11.42
C PRO A 171 -8.07 -7.85 -12.31
N ASP A 172 -8.61 -8.06 -13.51
CA ASP A 172 -8.16 -9.10 -14.45
C ASP A 172 -6.65 -9.00 -14.79
N ASN A 173 -6.09 -7.79 -14.74
CA ASN A 173 -4.69 -7.50 -15.05
C ASN A 173 -3.78 -7.35 -13.83
N TYR A 174 -4.25 -7.76 -12.65
CA TYR A 174 -3.50 -7.71 -11.39
C TYR A 174 -2.14 -8.42 -11.49
N GLY A 175 -1.98 -9.46 -12.31
CA GLY A 175 -0.66 -9.98 -12.74
C GLY A 175 0.34 -10.25 -11.59
N LEU A 176 0.09 -11.31 -10.82
CA LEU A 176 0.97 -11.73 -9.71
C LEU A 176 2.42 -11.93 -10.18
N GLY A 177 3.36 -11.25 -9.53
CA GLY A 177 4.79 -11.44 -9.75
C GLY A 177 5.38 -10.72 -10.97
N GLU A 178 4.60 -9.92 -11.68
CA GLU A 178 5.09 -9.19 -12.86
C GLU A 178 5.65 -7.79 -12.55
N THR A 179 5.35 -7.23 -11.37
CA THR A 179 5.67 -5.83 -11.04
C THR A 179 7.16 -5.51 -11.20
N ALA A 180 8.06 -6.34 -10.66
CA ALA A 180 9.50 -6.12 -10.81
C ALA A 180 9.97 -6.14 -12.28
N SER A 181 9.39 -7.02 -13.10
CA SER A 181 9.68 -7.12 -14.54
C SER A 181 9.16 -5.88 -15.28
N ARG A 182 7.94 -5.42 -14.95
CA ARG A 182 7.34 -4.20 -15.49
C ARG A 182 8.18 -2.96 -15.15
N ILE A 183 8.59 -2.81 -13.89
CA ILE A 183 9.48 -1.73 -13.44
C ILE A 183 10.80 -1.75 -14.23
N LYS A 184 11.42 -2.92 -14.39
CA LYS A 184 12.66 -3.05 -15.17
C LYS A 184 12.47 -2.65 -16.64
N ARG A 185 11.34 -3.02 -17.25
CA ARG A 185 11.01 -2.64 -18.64
C ARG A 185 10.88 -1.11 -18.78
N VAL A 186 10.20 -0.47 -17.85
CA VAL A 186 10.03 1.00 -17.81
C VAL A 186 11.38 1.68 -17.61
N GLN A 187 12.22 1.18 -16.71
CA GLN A 187 13.56 1.70 -16.47
C GLN A 187 14.40 1.75 -17.78
N ILE A 188 14.43 0.65 -18.54
CA ILE A 188 15.15 0.56 -19.82
C ILE A 188 14.62 1.61 -20.83
N GLY A 189 13.32 1.90 -20.79
CA GLY A 189 12.70 2.93 -21.61
C GLY A 189 13.15 4.33 -21.22
N LEU A 190 13.06 4.66 -19.94
CA LEU A 190 13.42 5.98 -19.42
C LEU A 190 14.90 6.30 -19.57
N GLU A 191 15.79 5.30 -19.49
CA GLU A 191 17.22 5.46 -19.77
C GLU A 191 17.52 5.93 -21.20
N LYS A 192 16.59 5.68 -22.15
CA LYS A 192 16.77 6.02 -23.58
C LYS A 192 15.90 7.19 -24.06
N ARG A 193 14.74 7.39 -23.43
CA ARG A 193 13.67 8.25 -23.95
C ARG A 193 13.22 9.36 -22.98
N TYR A 194 13.61 9.24 -21.70
CA TYR A 194 13.49 10.26 -20.64
C TYR A 194 12.08 10.64 -20.15
N ASP A 195 11.03 10.59 -20.99
CA ASP A 195 9.67 11.02 -20.61
C ASP A 195 8.57 10.02 -21.01
N TRP A 196 7.35 10.23 -20.50
CA TRP A 196 6.19 9.37 -20.74
C TRP A 196 5.79 9.27 -22.22
N ASP A 197 5.72 10.40 -22.92
CA ASP A 197 5.19 10.47 -24.28
C ASP A 197 6.12 9.77 -25.29
N SER A 198 7.42 9.75 -25.00
CA SER A 198 8.41 9.07 -25.81
C SER A 198 8.53 7.57 -25.55
N LEU A 199 7.99 7.04 -24.44
CA LEU A 199 8.00 5.60 -24.14
C LEU A 199 7.30 4.80 -25.24
N LEU A 200 7.74 3.56 -25.44
CA LEU A 200 7.00 2.61 -26.26
C LEU A 200 5.67 2.28 -25.59
N GLU A 201 4.66 1.91 -26.38
CA GLU A 201 3.35 1.48 -25.89
C GLU A 201 3.48 0.37 -24.84
N SER A 202 4.28 -0.67 -25.12
CA SER A 202 4.54 -1.77 -24.18
C SER A 202 5.26 -1.38 -22.89
N GLN A 203 5.91 -0.20 -22.86
CA GLN A 203 6.52 0.38 -21.66
C GLN A 203 5.48 1.20 -20.87
N ARG A 204 4.62 1.93 -21.56
CA ARG A 204 3.46 2.62 -20.95
C ARG A 204 2.51 1.62 -20.32
N GLU A 205 2.13 0.56 -21.03
CA GLU A 205 1.31 -0.54 -20.52
C GLU A 205 1.94 -1.21 -19.29
N ALA A 206 3.26 -1.44 -19.32
CA ALA A 206 3.96 -1.99 -18.17
C ALA A 206 3.88 -1.07 -16.96
N TRP A 207 4.05 0.24 -17.14
CA TRP A 207 3.90 1.21 -16.06
C TRP A 207 2.47 1.25 -15.53
N MET A 208 1.46 1.31 -16.40
CA MET A 208 0.06 1.24 -15.99
C MET A 208 -0.25 -0.03 -15.21
N GLY A 209 0.33 -1.17 -15.62
CA GLY A 209 0.23 -2.42 -14.87
C GLY A 209 0.87 -2.38 -13.48
N VAL A 210 1.92 -1.57 -13.25
CA VAL A 210 2.47 -1.34 -11.90
C VAL A 210 1.49 -0.51 -11.06
N LEU A 211 0.97 0.59 -11.62
CA LEU A 211 0.03 1.46 -10.92
C LEU A 211 -1.25 0.68 -10.53
N MET A 212 -1.78 -0.13 -11.45
CA MET A 212 -3.00 -0.91 -11.21
C MET A 212 -2.78 -2.02 -10.16
N HIS A 213 -1.62 -2.67 -10.17
CA HIS A 213 -1.27 -3.66 -9.15
C HIS A 213 -1.22 -3.03 -7.76
N ASN A 214 -0.46 -1.94 -7.61
CA ASN A 214 -0.28 -1.24 -6.35
C ASN A 214 -1.60 -0.64 -5.82
N ALA A 215 -2.44 -0.11 -6.71
CA ALA A 215 -3.79 0.36 -6.35
C ALA A 215 -4.67 -0.79 -5.84
N ALA A 216 -4.71 -1.92 -6.55
CA ALA A 216 -5.47 -3.09 -6.15
C ALA A 216 -4.99 -3.67 -4.81
N ASP A 217 -3.69 -3.64 -4.53
CA ASP A 217 -3.13 -4.02 -3.23
C ASP A 217 -3.58 -3.09 -2.11
N CYS A 218 -3.57 -1.77 -2.33
CA CYS A 218 -4.05 -0.80 -1.36
C CYS A 218 -5.56 -0.95 -1.10
N GLU A 219 -6.38 -1.13 -2.15
CA GLU A 219 -7.82 -1.34 -2.06
C GLU A 219 -8.18 -2.66 -1.36
N GLY A 220 -7.52 -3.74 -1.78
CA GLY A 220 -7.72 -5.05 -1.19
C GLY A 220 -7.28 -5.08 0.26
N LEU A 221 -6.13 -4.47 0.60
CA LEU A 221 -5.69 -4.32 1.99
C LEU A 221 -6.73 -3.59 2.82
N ARG A 222 -7.30 -2.50 2.29
CA ARG A 222 -8.39 -1.79 2.95
C ARG A 222 -9.57 -2.72 3.22
N HIS A 223 -10.06 -3.39 2.18
CA HIS A 223 -11.19 -4.31 2.26
C HIS A 223 -10.94 -5.38 3.32
N VAL A 224 -9.82 -6.10 3.24
CA VAL A 224 -9.44 -7.17 4.17
C VAL A 224 -9.41 -6.66 5.60
N VAL A 225 -8.70 -5.56 5.86
CA VAL A 225 -8.55 -5.03 7.23
C VAL A 225 -9.90 -4.58 7.80
N THR A 226 -10.73 -3.90 7.00
CA THR A 226 -12.06 -3.48 7.46
C THR A 226 -12.98 -4.67 7.74
N SER A 227 -13.01 -5.67 6.87
CA SER A 227 -13.85 -6.87 7.02
C SER A 227 -13.42 -7.70 8.23
N CYS A 228 -12.11 -7.91 8.41
CA CYS A 228 -11.58 -8.65 9.55
C CYS A 228 -11.89 -7.99 10.91
N ILE A 229 -11.84 -6.67 10.97
CA ILE A 229 -12.16 -5.92 12.19
C ILE A 229 -13.67 -5.88 12.42
N ALA A 230 -14.47 -5.62 11.38
CA ALA A 230 -15.94 -5.57 11.48
C ALA A 230 -16.55 -6.89 11.96
N ALA A 231 -16.02 -8.03 11.51
CA ALA A 231 -16.47 -9.35 11.99
C ALA A 231 -16.13 -9.60 13.48
N GLY A 232 -15.28 -8.76 14.08
CA GLY A 232 -14.78 -8.93 15.45
C GLY A 232 -15.25 -7.93 16.48
N GLU A 233 -16.00 -6.92 16.06
CA GLU A 233 -16.81 -6.06 16.92
C GLU A 233 -18.17 -6.73 17.16
#